data_AF-A0A221MCI7-F1
#
_entry.id   AF-A0A221MCI7-F1
#
_cell.length_a   1.000
_cell.length_b   1.000
_cell.length_c   1.000
_cell.angle_alpha   90.00
_cell.angle_beta   90.00
_cell.angle_gamma   90.00
#
_symmetry.space_group_name_H-M   'P 1'
#
loop_
_entity.id
_entity.type
_entity.pdbx_description
1 polymer ?
#
loop_
_entity_poly.entity_id
_entity_poly.type
_entity_poly.pdbx_seq_one_letter_code
_entity_poly.pdbx_strand_id
1 'polypeptide(L)'
;MDNRTKGLLGYWIEAIGQTMSAVTNTPSAVKDKELSSQLDLWGNVLQGTGTALIADSEEEFSFEKLGNQLQSIGNLVTIIGFLAPVSDE
;
A
#
# COMPACT_ATOMS: atom_id res chain seq x y z
N MET A 1 6.86 11.18 -17.30
CA MET A 1 7.05 11.84 -16.00
C MET A 1 8.50 11.62 -15.59
N ASP A 2 9.22 12.65 -15.13
CA ASP A 2 10.59 12.50 -14.65
C ASP A 2 10.61 11.76 -13.30
N ASN A 3 11.77 11.22 -12.92
CA ASN A 3 11.91 10.39 -11.73
C ASN A 3 11.62 11.16 -10.43
N ARG A 4 11.99 12.44 -10.33
CA ARG A 4 11.67 13.24 -9.15
C ARG A 4 10.17 13.41 -8.97
N THR A 5 9.44 13.73 -10.04
CA THR A 5 7.98 13.85 -9.99
C THR A 5 7.31 12.49 -9.73
N LYS A 6 7.85 11.39 -10.29
CA LYS A 6 7.37 10.03 -10.03
C LYS A 6 7.49 9.64 -8.55
N GLY A 7 8.66 9.85 -7.96
CA GLY A 7 8.90 9.56 -6.55
C GLY A 7 8.02 10.42 -5.64
N LEU A 8 7.89 11.71 -5.92
CA LEU A 8 7.00 12.60 -5.16
C LEU A 8 5.54 12.14 -5.20
N LEU A 9 5.03 11.76 -6.37
CA LEU A 9 3.69 11.19 -6.51
C LEU A 9 3.57 9.88 -5.73
N GLY A 10 4.57 9.02 -5.81
CA GLY A 10 4.65 7.76 -5.08
C GLY A 10 4.55 7.94 -3.57
N TYR A 11 5.33 8.85 -2.98
CA TYR A 11 5.26 9.17 -1.54
C TYR A 11 3.89 9.70 -1.10
N TRP A 12 3.25 10.54 -1.91
CA TRP A 12 1.90 11.02 -1.59
C TRP A 12 0.86 9.90 -1.61
N ILE A 13 0.92 9.02 -2.62
CA ILE A 13 0.03 7.87 -2.72
C ILE A 13 0.25 6.91 -1.55
N GLU A 14 1.51 6.62 -1.21
CA GLU A 14 1.88 5.78 -0.07
C GLU A 14 1.34 6.37 1.24
N ALA A 15 1.55 7.67 1.48
CA ALA A 15 1.11 8.34 2.70
C ALA A 15 -0.41 8.33 2.88
N ILE A 16 -1.19 8.49 1.79
CA ILE A 16 -2.64 8.35 1.82
C ILE A 16 -3.02 6.92 2.21
N GLY A 17 -2.39 5.92 1.60
CA GLY A 17 -2.64 4.52 1.92
C GLY A 17 -2.30 4.16 3.38
N GLN A 18 -1.15 4.61 3.89
CA GLN A 18 -0.77 4.42 5.30
C GLN A 18 -1.78 5.07 6.25
N THR A 19 -2.27 6.26 5.90
CA THR A 19 -3.30 6.95 6.71
C THR A 19 -4.60 6.16 6.75
N MET A 20 -5.04 5.61 5.61
CA MET A 20 -6.24 4.76 5.55
C MET A 20 -6.08 3.50 6.40
N SER A 21 -4.96 2.78 6.26
CA SER A 21 -4.68 1.59 7.09
C SER A 21 -4.52 1.93 8.57
N ALA A 22 -4.02 3.11 8.94
CA ALA A 22 -3.97 3.53 10.34
C ALA A 22 -5.38 3.77 10.92
N VAL A 23 -6.29 4.33 10.12
CA VAL A 23 -7.69 4.53 10.51
C VAL A 23 -8.41 3.19 10.72
N THR A 24 -8.22 2.20 9.84
CA THR A 24 -8.84 0.87 9.98
C THR A 24 -8.28 0.09 11.16
N ASN A 25 -6.97 0.20 11.42
CA ASN A 25 -6.32 -0.41 12.58
C ASN A 25 -6.65 0.30 13.91
N THR A 26 -7.50 1.33 13.90
CA THR A 26 -8.01 2.02 15.09
C THR A 26 -9.50 1.69 15.28
N PRO A 27 -9.86 0.65 16.08
CA PRO A 27 -11.24 0.17 16.18
C PRO A 27 -12.26 1.21 16.70
N SER A 28 -11.80 2.23 17.41
CA SER A 28 -12.64 3.34 17.86
C SER A 28 -13.02 4.31 16.73
N ALA A 29 -12.23 4.36 15.64
CA ALA A 29 -12.44 5.25 14.50
C ALA A 29 -13.42 4.66 13.48
N VAL A 30 -13.37 3.35 13.23
CA VAL A 30 -14.26 2.65 12.30
C VAL A 30 -14.90 1.45 12.98
N LYS A 31 -16.20 1.56 13.27
CA LYS A 31 -16.98 0.48 13.90
C LYS A 31 -17.65 -0.45 12.91
N ASP A 32 -17.87 0.03 11.69
CA ASP A 32 -18.45 -0.74 10.60
C ASP A 32 -17.37 -1.66 10.01
N LYS A 33 -17.59 -2.97 10.10
CA LYS A 33 -16.62 -3.98 9.66
C LYS A 33 -16.44 -4.00 8.14
N GLU A 34 -17.50 -3.73 7.39
CA GLU A 34 -17.45 -3.72 5.93
C GLU A 34 -16.66 -2.50 5.45
N LEU A 35 -16.95 -1.32 6.02
CA LEU A 35 -16.18 -0.12 5.76
C LEU A 35 -14.72 -0.29 6.16
N SER A 36 -14.45 -0.91 7.31
CA SER A 36 -13.08 -1.20 7.76
C SER A 36 -12.33 -2.10 6.77
N SER A 37 -12.98 -3.15 6.26
CA SER A 37 -12.39 -4.06 5.27
C SER A 37 -12.07 -3.33 3.96
N GLN A 38 -13.01 -2.52 3.45
CA GLN A 38 -12.81 -1.76 2.21
C GLN A 38 -11.70 -0.72 2.33
N LEU A 39 -11.67 0.02 3.45
CA LEU A 39 -10.62 1.01 3.69
C LEU A 39 -9.24 0.36 3.82
N ASP A 40 -9.15 -0.86 4.37
CA ASP A 40 -7.88 -1.57 4.51
C ASP A 40 -7.41 -2.11 3.16
N LEU A 41 -8.31 -2.66 2.36
CA LEU A 41 -8.01 -3.04 0.97
C LEU A 41 -7.47 -1.85 0.17
N TRP A 42 -8.16 -0.72 0.19
CA TRP A 42 -7.70 0.49 -0.51
C TRP A 42 -6.40 1.05 0.08
N GLY A 43 -6.22 1.00 1.40
CA GLY A 43 -4.98 1.37 2.07
C GLY A 43 -3.78 0.58 1.57
N ASN A 44 -3.93 -0.75 1.42
CA ASN A 44 -2.89 -1.62 0.88
C ASN A 44 -2.67 -1.39 -0.62
N VAL A 45 -3.73 -1.18 -1.42
CA VAL A 45 -3.61 -0.84 -2.86
C VAL A 45 -2.77 0.43 -3.06
N LEU A 46 -3.07 1.48 -2.28
CA LEU A 46 -2.36 2.75 -2.37
C LEU A 46 -0.91 2.61 -1.89
N GLN A 47 -0.65 1.98 -0.74
CA GLN A 47 0.72 1.73 -0.27
C GLN A 47 1.54 0.91 -1.27
N GLY A 48 0.98 -0.17 -1.80
CA GLY A 48 1.65 -1.03 -2.77
C GLY A 48 1.96 -0.31 -4.09
N THR A 49 1.06 0.55 -4.55
CA THR A 49 1.26 1.37 -5.76
C THR A 49 2.27 2.49 -5.51
N GLY A 50 2.15 3.20 -4.38
CA GLY A 50 3.04 4.30 -4.00
C GLY A 50 4.49 3.84 -3.89
N THR A 51 4.73 2.76 -3.16
CA THR A 51 6.08 2.19 -3.01
C THR A 51 6.64 1.60 -4.30
N ALA A 52 5.81 1.04 -5.18
CA ALA A 52 6.26 0.65 -6.52
C ALA A 52 6.72 1.86 -7.34
N LEU A 53 6.00 2.98 -7.29
CA LEU A 53 6.37 4.22 -8.00
C LEU A 53 7.65 4.84 -7.43
N ILE A 54 7.84 4.81 -6.10
CA ILE A 54 9.09 5.28 -5.46
C ILE A 54 10.26 4.40 -5.92
N ALA A 55 10.14 3.08 -5.83
CA ALA A 55 11.18 2.16 -6.28
C ALA A 55 11.53 2.31 -7.77
N ASP A 56 10.53 2.54 -8.62
CA ASP A 56 10.69 2.78 -10.06
C ASP A 56 11.24 4.18 -10.38
N SER A 57 11.26 5.10 -9.41
CA SER A 57 11.88 6.42 -9.53
C SER A 57 13.36 6.43 -9.16
N GLU A 58 13.80 5.47 -8.36
CA GLU A 58 15.21 5.30 -7.98
C GLU A 58 15.96 4.57 -9.10
N GLU A 59 16.89 5.24 -9.78
CA GLU A 59 17.61 4.65 -10.92
C GLU A 59 18.61 3.58 -10.47
N GLU A 60 19.44 3.93 -9.49
CA GLU A 60 20.49 3.07 -8.97
C GLU A 60 19.97 2.07 -7.93
N PHE A 61 20.76 1.05 -7.66
CA PHE A 61 20.49 0.15 -6.55
C PHE A 61 20.69 0.87 -5.21
N SER A 62 19.72 0.73 -4.31
CA SER A 62 19.80 1.23 -2.94
C SER A 62 19.04 0.27 -2.01
N PHE A 63 19.34 0.31 -0.72
CA PHE A 63 18.53 -0.41 0.27
C PHE A 63 17.11 0.17 0.40
N GLU A 64 16.93 1.45 0.07
CA GLU A 64 15.62 2.10 0.03
C GLU A 64 14.77 1.51 -1.10
N LYS A 65 15.29 1.46 -2.33
CA LYS A 65 14.66 0.81 -3.49
C LYS A 65 14.24 -0.62 -3.17
N LEU A 66 15.13 -1.41 -2.58
CA LEU A 66 14.83 -2.79 -2.20
C LEU A 66 13.73 -2.85 -1.13
N GLY A 67 13.77 -1.97 -0.13
CA GLY A 67 12.72 -1.86 0.88
C GLY A 67 11.36 -1.50 0.29
N ASN A 68 11.33 -0.54 -0.63
CA ASN A 68 10.14 -0.11 -1.36
C ASN A 68 9.56 -1.25 -2.21
N GLN A 69 10.41 -2.02 -2.91
CA GLN A 69 9.98 -3.20 -3.65
C GLN A 69 9.39 -4.27 -2.73
N LEU A 70 10.05 -4.57 -1.61
CA LEU A 70 9.57 -5.54 -0.63
C LEU A 70 8.22 -5.11 -0.03
N GLN A 71 8.05 -3.82 0.28
CA GLN A 71 6.79 -3.29 0.80
C GLN A 71 5.67 -3.40 -0.26
N SER A 72 5.97 -3.12 -1.53
CA SER A 72 5.01 -3.26 -2.63
C SER A 72 4.54 -4.71 -2.79
N ILE A 73 5.47 -5.67 -2.74
CA ILE A 73 5.15 -7.10 -2.78
C ILE A 73 4.30 -7.52 -1.57
N GLY A 74 4.66 -7.07 -0.37
CA GLY A 74 3.90 -7.37 0.85
C GLY A 74 2.44 -6.88 0.77
N ASN A 75 2.25 -5.65 0.30
CA ASN A 75 0.90 -5.11 0.06
C ASN A 75 0.12 -5.93 -0.98
N LEU A 76 0.78 -6.39 -2.05
CA LEU A 76 0.14 -7.25 -3.06
C LEU A 76 -0.34 -8.58 -2.46
N VAL A 77 0.46 -9.20 -1.58
CA VAL A 77 0.06 -10.42 -0.86
C VAL A 77 -1.19 -10.16 -0.02
N THR A 78 -1.24 -9.04 0.71
CA THR A 78 -2.43 -8.65 1.49
C THR A 78 -3.65 -8.45 0.60
N ILE A 79 -3.52 -7.73 -0.52
CA ILE A 79 -4.61 -7.50 -1.49
C ILE A 79 -5.15 -8.82 -2.04
N ILE A 80 -4.26 -9.77 -2.39
CA ILE A 80 -4.68 -11.10 -2.83
C ILE A 80 -5.46 -11.82 -1.73
N GLY A 81 -5.04 -11.70 -0.47
CA GLY A 81 -5.77 -12.26 0.68
C GLY A 81 -7.20 -11.72 0.81
N PHE A 82 -7.44 -10.45 0.45
CA PHE A 82 -8.77 -9.86 0.42
C PHE A 82 -9.62 -10.31 -0.78
N LEU A 83 -9.02 -10.42 -1.98
CA LEU A 83 -9.75 -10.66 -3.23
C LEU A 83 -9.98 -12.14 -3.54
N ALA A 84 -9.08 -13.00 -3.07
CA ALA A 84 -9.13 -14.44 -3.29
C ALA A 84 -9.01 -15.17 -1.93
N PRO A 85 -9.99 -14.97 -1.02
CA PRO A 85 -9.98 -15.68 0.25
C PRO A 85 -10.03 -17.19 -0.02
N VAL A 86 -9.14 -17.94 0.63
CA VAL A 86 -9.16 -19.40 0.58
C VAL A 86 -10.48 -19.83 1.22
N SER A 87 -11.32 -20.51 0.45
CA SER A 87 -12.54 -21.12 0.97
C SER A 87 -12.17 -22.27 1.90
N ASP A 88 -12.73 -22.29 3.10
CA ASP A 88 -12.69 -23.44 4.00
C ASP A 88 -13.57 -24.57 3.40
N GLU A 89 -13.03 -25.34 2.45
CA GLU A 89 -13.54 -26.69 2.10
C GLU A 89 -12.81 -27.77 2.90
#